data_AF-A0A924SIF2-F1
#
_entry.id   AF-A0A924SIF2-F1
#
_cell.length_a   1.000
_cell.length_b   1.000
_cell.length_c   1.000
_cell.angle_alpha   90.00
_cell.angle_beta   90.00
_cell.angle_gamma   90.00
#
_symmetry.space_group_name_H-M   'P 1'
#
loop_
_entity.id
_entity.type
_entity.pdbx_description
1 polymer ?
#
loop_
_entity_poly.entity_id
_entity_poly.type
_entity_poly.pdbx_seq_one_letter_code
_entity_poly.pdbx_strand_id
1 'polypeptide(L)'
;MRVGGLILVLVLPLLVACKILPAALDAPPPSATGQDGISETALADGEGKSAGVGIRPRPRPAPATLGQDATLAPTADAPPPAEVAPVVQKSTEQITCEKRGGNWGSAGKSNLKTCIKRTRDAGKQCRKQGDCTSVCLARSGTCAPVKPLFGCNEIFQKDGSRVTLCLD
;
A
#
# COMPACT_ATOMS: atom_id res chain seq x y z
N MET A 1 31.57 52.89 17.72
CA MET A 1 31.47 52.29 19.07
C MET A 1 30.75 50.96 18.93
N ARG A 2 31.50 49.86 19.05
CA ARG A 2 31.06 48.47 18.86
C ARG A 2 30.82 47.85 20.24
N VAL A 3 29.56 47.69 20.64
CA VAL A 3 29.20 46.96 21.87
C VAL A 3 27.99 46.08 21.54
N GLY A 4 28.25 44.88 21.04
CA GLY A 4 27.19 43.92 20.69
C GLY A 4 27.70 42.56 20.21
N GLY A 5 29.00 42.30 20.33
CA GLY A 5 29.64 41.06 19.85
C GLY A 5 30.32 40.23 20.94
N LEU A 6 30.09 40.54 22.22
CA LEU A 6 30.81 39.93 23.35
C LEU A 6 29.94 39.04 24.26
N ILE A 7 28.76 38.63 23.80
CA ILE A 7 27.88 37.68 24.56
C ILE A 7 27.75 36.32 23.85
N LEU A 8 28.08 36.22 22.55
CA LEU A 8 27.95 34.96 21.78
C LEU A 8 29.22 34.08 21.76
N VAL A 9 30.19 34.30 22.64
CA VAL A 9 31.47 33.55 22.65
C VAL A 9 31.65 32.69 23.92
N LEU A 10 30.72 32.74 24.87
CA LEU A 10 30.86 32.08 26.19
C LEU A 10 29.89 30.92 26.45
N VAL A 11 29.41 30.22 25.41
CA VAL A 11 28.62 28.98 25.58
C VAL A 11 29.24 27.80 24.79
N LEU A 12 30.52 27.91 24.42
CA LEU A 12 31.20 26.95 23.53
C LEU A 12 32.48 26.29 24.09
N PRO A 13 32.52 25.79 25.36
CA PRO A 13 33.53 24.77 25.66
C PRO A 13 32.99 23.57 26.48
N LEU A 14 31.84 22.99 26.10
CA LEU A 14 31.37 21.71 26.68
C LEU A 14 31.31 20.54 25.68
N LEU A 15 31.86 20.72 24.47
CA LEU A 15 31.85 19.71 23.39
C LEU A 15 33.21 19.05 23.11
N VAL A 16 34.16 19.04 24.07
CA VAL A 16 35.52 18.48 23.84
C VAL A 16 35.97 17.52 24.95
N ALA A 17 35.10 16.62 25.42
CA ALA A 17 35.53 15.53 26.31
C ALA A 17 34.62 14.29 26.24
N CYS A 18 34.48 13.67 25.06
CA CYS A 18 34.12 12.25 24.98
C CYS A 18 34.60 11.63 23.66
N LYS A 19 35.90 11.75 23.40
CA LYS A 19 36.57 11.23 22.21
C LYS A 19 37.82 10.44 22.58
N ILE A 20 37.77 9.56 23.58
CA ILE A 20 38.78 8.51 23.78
C ILE A 20 38.14 7.29 24.46
N LEU A 21 37.88 6.23 23.70
CA LEU A 21 38.19 4.85 24.09
C LEU A 21 38.11 3.93 22.85
N PRO A 22 39.23 3.36 22.39
CA PRO A 22 39.24 2.22 21.50
C PRO A 22 39.37 0.93 22.34
N ALA A 23 38.39 0.05 22.26
CA ALA A 23 38.54 -1.35 22.64
C ALA A 23 38.01 -2.20 21.48
N ALA A 24 38.91 -2.48 20.54
CA ALA A 24 38.82 -3.66 19.72
C ALA A 24 38.98 -4.88 20.64
N LEU A 25 38.19 -5.93 20.42
CA LEU A 25 38.50 -7.36 20.59
C LEU A 25 37.16 -8.12 20.67
N ASP A 26 36.59 -8.44 19.51
CA ASP A 26 36.01 -9.77 19.30
C ASP A 26 35.90 -9.99 17.78
N ALA A 27 36.87 -10.73 17.26
CA ALA A 27 36.90 -11.17 15.87
C ALA A 27 35.96 -12.39 15.72
N PRO A 28 35.16 -12.48 14.65
CA PRO A 28 34.43 -13.71 14.35
C PRO A 28 35.41 -14.80 13.90
N PRO A 29 35.19 -16.08 14.26
CA PRO A 29 35.98 -17.18 13.71
C PRO A 29 35.68 -17.34 12.20
N PRO A 30 36.70 -17.52 11.33
CA PRO A 30 36.50 -18.03 9.99
C PRO A 30 36.63 -19.56 9.99
N SER A 31 35.61 -20.26 9.51
CA SER A 31 35.59 -21.62 8.89
C SER A 31 34.12 -22.10 8.91
N ALA A 32 33.56 -22.77 7.90
CA ALA A 32 34.18 -23.61 6.89
C ALA A 32 33.34 -23.61 5.59
N THR A 33 34.05 -23.82 4.50
CA THR A 33 33.61 -24.35 3.21
C THR A 33 32.69 -25.57 3.39
N GLY A 34 31.51 -25.52 2.77
CA GLY A 34 30.60 -26.65 2.61
C GLY A 34 30.11 -26.67 1.17
N GLN A 35 30.74 -27.53 0.38
CA GLN A 35 30.46 -27.81 -1.02
C GLN A 35 29.10 -28.47 -1.23
N ASP A 36 28.53 -28.16 -2.40
CA ASP A 36 27.78 -29.04 -3.28
C ASP A 36 26.59 -29.83 -2.72
N GLY A 37 25.40 -29.35 -3.11
CA GLY A 37 24.13 -30.06 -2.93
C GLY A 37 23.07 -29.56 -3.90
N ILE A 38 23.42 -29.38 -5.18
CA ILE A 38 22.42 -29.35 -6.23
C ILE A 38 21.84 -30.76 -6.38
N SER A 39 20.68 -31.02 -5.76
CA SER A 39 19.83 -32.10 -6.24
C SER A 39 19.17 -31.63 -7.52
N GLU A 40 19.83 -31.87 -8.65
CA GLU A 40 19.13 -32.09 -9.92
C GLU A 40 18.22 -33.31 -9.74
N THR A 41 16.96 -33.06 -9.38
CA THR A 41 15.91 -34.04 -9.66
C THR A 41 15.63 -33.94 -11.16
N ALA A 42 16.28 -34.86 -11.88
CA ALA A 42 16.03 -35.11 -13.28
C ALA A 42 14.53 -35.33 -13.54
N LEU A 43 14.13 -34.87 -14.72
CA LEU A 43 12.80 -34.95 -15.31
C LEU A 43 12.20 -36.36 -15.13
N ALA A 44 10.99 -36.39 -14.57
CA ALA A 44 10.04 -37.44 -14.89
C ALA A 44 9.05 -36.84 -15.89
N ASP A 45 9.16 -37.29 -17.15
CA ASP A 45 8.17 -37.12 -18.20
C ASP A 45 6.83 -37.71 -17.74
N GLY A 46 6.00 -36.84 -17.18
CA GLY A 46 4.59 -37.10 -16.92
C GLY A 46 3.78 -36.73 -18.14
N GLU A 47 3.72 -37.63 -19.11
CA GLU A 47 2.83 -37.58 -20.27
C GLU A 47 1.36 -37.73 -19.81
N GLY A 48 0.82 -36.64 -19.27
CA GLY A 48 -0.54 -36.51 -18.78
C GLY A 48 -1.44 -35.88 -19.84
N LYS A 49 -1.81 -36.72 -20.83
CA LYS A 49 -2.90 -36.54 -21.81
C LYS A 49 -3.90 -35.44 -21.43
N SER A 50 -3.82 -34.33 -22.17
CA SER A 50 -4.81 -33.24 -22.15
C SER A 50 -6.18 -33.80 -22.53
N ALA A 51 -6.97 -34.20 -21.54
CA ALA A 51 -8.37 -34.49 -21.70
C ALA A 51 -9.06 -33.15 -21.97
N GLY A 52 -9.33 -32.89 -23.24
CA GLY A 52 -10.17 -31.78 -23.67
C GLY A 52 -11.51 -31.88 -22.94
N VAL A 53 -11.72 -30.98 -21.97
CA VAL A 53 -13.04 -30.74 -21.41
C VAL A 53 -13.85 -30.11 -22.54
N GLY A 54 -14.60 -30.96 -23.23
CA GLY A 54 -15.62 -30.54 -24.19
C GLY A 54 -16.64 -29.68 -23.47
N ILE A 55 -16.51 -28.37 -23.63
CA ILE A 55 -17.55 -27.41 -23.22
C ILE A 55 -18.75 -27.69 -24.11
N ARG A 56 -19.72 -28.47 -23.61
CA ARG A 56 -21.04 -28.57 -24.25
C ARG A 56 -21.68 -27.18 -24.18
N PRO A 57 -22.11 -26.58 -25.30
CA PRO A 57 -22.91 -25.37 -25.25
C PRO A 57 -24.18 -25.63 -24.43
N ARG A 58 -24.44 -24.80 -23.41
CA ARG A 58 -25.76 -24.77 -22.76
C ARG A 58 -26.83 -24.49 -23.82
N PRO A 59 -27.99 -25.17 -23.80
CA PRO A 59 -29.13 -24.77 -24.61
C PRO A 59 -29.51 -23.33 -24.27
N ARG A 60 -29.65 -22.50 -25.30
CA ARG A 60 -30.14 -21.13 -25.20
C ARG A 60 -31.60 -21.18 -24.72
N PRO A 61 -31.98 -20.51 -23.62
CA PRO A 61 -33.39 -20.40 -23.28
C PRO A 61 -34.14 -19.65 -24.38
N ALA A 62 -35.32 -20.16 -24.73
CA ALA A 62 -36.20 -19.58 -25.74
C ALA A 62 -36.59 -18.13 -25.36
N PRO A 63 -36.83 -17.24 -26.34
CA PRO A 63 -37.34 -15.91 -26.06
C PRO A 63 -38.73 -16.00 -25.43
N ALA A 64 -38.88 -15.43 -24.23
CA ALA A 64 -40.19 -15.22 -23.64
C ALA A 64 -40.97 -14.24 -24.52
N THR A 65 -42.11 -14.70 -25.01
CA THR A 65 -43.10 -13.92 -25.75
C THR A 65 -43.43 -12.63 -24.99
N LEU A 66 -43.33 -11.50 -25.69
CA LEU A 66 -43.82 -10.20 -25.24
C LEU A 66 -45.34 -10.27 -25.08
N GLY A 67 -45.80 -10.43 -23.84
CA GLY A 67 -47.19 -10.23 -23.47
C GLY A 67 -47.52 -8.74 -23.52
N GLN A 68 -48.18 -8.32 -24.60
CA GLN A 68 -48.91 -7.06 -24.67
C GLN A 68 -50.28 -7.30 -24.04
N ASP A 69 -50.51 -6.73 -22.87
CA ASP A 69 -51.84 -6.41 -22.39
C ASP A 69 -51.82 -5.01 -21.81
N ALA A 70 -52.26 -4.07 -22.63
CA ALA A 70 -52.63 -2.74 -22.20
C ALA A 70 -53.99 -2.85 -21.47
N THR A 71 -54.03 -2.47 -20.20
CA THR A 71 -55.26 -2.12 -19.51
C THR A 71 -54.99 -0.90 -18.63
N LEU A 72 -55.46 0.22 -19.17
CA LEU A 72 -56.07 1.39 -18.53
C LEU A 72 -55.55 1.82 -17.16
N ALA A 73 -54.85 2.96 -17.17
CA ALA A 73 -54.48 3.75 -16.01
C ALA A 73 -55.69 4.23 -15.20
N PRO A 74 -55.61 4.18 -13.86
CA PRO A 74 -56.36 5.06 -12.98
C PRO A 74 -55.45 6.15 -12.39
N THR A 75 -55.86 7.39 -12.66
CA THR A 75 -55.64 8.64 -11.92
C THR A 75 -54.22 9.04 -11.50
N ALA A 76 -53.83 10.22 -11.98
CA ALA A 76 -52.68 10.97 -11.51
C ALA A 76 -52.89 11.39 -10.04
N ASP A 77 -52.28 10.65 -9.13
CA ASP A 77 -51.86 11.19 -7.84
C ASP A 77 -50.51 11.88 -8.08
N ALA A 78 -50.44 13.19 -7.84
CA ALA A 78 -49.22 13.94 -8.03
C ALA A 78 -48.11 13.33 -7.15
N PRO A 79 -46.90 13.05 -7.68
CA PRO A 79 -45.82 12.57 -6.84
C PRO A 79 -45.59 13.60 -5.71
N PRO A 80 -45.46 13.16 -4.44
CA PRO A 80 -45.09 14.05 -3.36
C PRO A 80 -43.84 14.83 -3.76
N PRO A 81 -43.71 16.12 -3.37
CA PRO A 81 -42.54 16.92 -3.70
C PRO A 81 -41.30 16.10 -3.39
N ALA A 82 -40.48 15.85 -4.40
CA ALA A 82 -39.21 15.18 -4.20
C ALA A 82 -38.44 15.99 -3.17
N GLU A 83 -38.36 15.47 -1.93
CA GLU A 83 -37.46 15.93 -0.89
C GLU A 83 -36.10 16.10 -1.59
N VAL A 84 -35.65 17.35 -1.72
CA VAL A 84 -34.42 17.67 -2.43
C VAL A 84 -33.31 17.01 -1.63
N ALA A 85 -32.82 15.85 -2.11
CA ALA A 85 -31.76 15.12 -1.45
C ALA A 85 -30.61 16.11 -1.17
N PRO A 86 -30.14 16.23 0.08
CA PRO A 86 -29.12 17.21 0.40
C PRO A 86 -27.91 16.94 -0.49
N VAL A 87 -27.55 17.94 -1.30
CA VAL A 87 -26.32 17.90 -2.09
C VAL A 87 -25.15 17.94 -1.12
N VAL A 88 -24.61 16.77 -0.81
CA VAL A 88 -23.44 16.63 0.06
C VAL A 88 -22.27 17.32 -0.62
N GLN A 89 -21.93 18.53 -0.15
CA GLN A 89 -20.83 19.30 -0.68
C GLN A 89 -19.50 18.61 -0.30
N LYS A 90 -18.64 18.39 -1.29
CA LYS A 90 -17.32 17.81 -1.07
C LYS A 90 -16.43 18.80 -0.34
N SER A 91 -15.62 18.32 0.59
CA SER A 91 -14.63 19.15 1.27
C SER A 91 -13.45 19.50 0.35
N THR A 92 -12.70 20.55 0.70
CA THR A 92 -11.51 20.98 -0.07
C THR A 92 -10.45 19.88 -0.14
N GLU A 93 -10.28 19.11 0.94
CA GLU A 93 -9.35 17.98 1.05
C GLU A 93 -9.76 16.83 0.13
N GLN A 94 -11.06 16.53 0.06
CA GLN A 94 -11.61 15.55 -0.85
C GLN A 94 -11.32 15.95 -2.31
N ILE A 95 -11.65 17.19 -2.67
CA ILE A 95 -11.43 17.71 -4.03
C ILE A 95 -9.94 17.64 -4.39
N THR A 96 -9.07 18.03 -3.46
CA THR A 96 -7.61 17.99 -3.65
C THR A 96 -7.09 16.56 -3.80
N CYS A 97 -7.63 15.62 -3.04
CA CYS A 97 -7.29 14.21 -3.15
C CYS A 97 -7.64 13.66 -4.54
N GLU A 98 -8.89 13.83 -4.94
CA GLU A 98 -9.43 13.32 -6.19
C GLU A 98 -8.70 13.94 -7.40
N LYS A 99 -8.45 15.26 -7.38
CA LYS A 99 -7.66 15.96 -8.42
C LYS A 99 -6.24 15.40 -8.58
N ARG A 100 -5.63 14.91 -7.48
CA ARG A 100 -4.29 14.29 -7.47
C ARG A 100 -4.31 12.80 -7.83
N GLY A 101 -5.47 12.28 -8.24
CA GLY A 101 -5.70 10.87 -8.58
C GLY A 101 -5.74 9.94 -7.37
N GLY A 102 -6.03 10.48 -6.18
CA GLY A 102 -6.32 9.69 -5.00
C GLY A 102 -7.80 9.34 -4.89
N ASN A 103 -8.11 8.40 -4.02
CA ASN A 103 -9.45 8.03 -3.62
C ASN A 103 -9.73 8.59 -2.21
N TRP A 104 -10.84 9.32 -2.07
CA TRP A 104 -11.29 9.83 -0.78
C TRP A 104 -12.13 8.78 -0.07
N GLY A 105 -11.57 8.18 0.97
CA GLY A 105 -12.16 7.04 1.66
C GLY A 105 -11.95 7.09 3.16
N SER A 106 -12.71 6.27 3.89
CA SER A 106 -12.40 5.99 5.28
C SER A 106 -11.27 4.96 5.33
N ALA A 107 -10.31 5.17 6.23
CA ALA A 107 -9.20 4.23 6.42
C ALA A 107 -8.85 4.11 7.91
N GLY A 108 -8.06 3.07 8.21
CA GLY A 108 -7.66 2.72 9.59
C GLY A 108 -8.82 2.32 10.48
N LYS A 109 -8.58 2.20 11.80
CA LYS A 109 -9.58 1.76 12.78
C LYS A 109 -10.52 2.89 13.17
N SER A 110 -10.04 4.14 13.15
CA SER A 110 -10.84 5.34 13.44
C SER A 110 -11.79 5.77 12.30
N ASN A 111 -11.76 5.10 11.14
CA ASN A 111 -12.59 5.41 9.97
C ASN A 111 -12.46 6.87 9.45
N LEU A 112 -11.34 7.52 9.76
CA LEU A 112 -11.07 8.89 9.34
C LEU A 112 -11.06 9.00 7.81
N LYS A 113 -11.66 10.08 7.30
CA LYS A 113 -11.65 10.38 5.87
C LYS A 113 -10.26 10.87 5.46
N THR A 114 -9.66 10.19 4.50
CA THR A 114 -8.30 10.46 4.06
C THR A 114 -8.11 10.18 2.59
N CYS A 115 -6.98 10.64 2.06
CA CYS A 115 -6.62 10.46 0.68
C CYS A 115 -5.74 9.21 0.48
N ILE A 116 -6.33 8.16 -0.08
CA ILE A 116 -5.63 6.91 -0.40
C ILE A 116 -5.18 6.96 -1.86
N LYS A 117 -3.88 6.81 -2.13
CA LYS A 117 -3.36 6.81 -3.49
C LYS A 117 -2.69 5.48 -3.83
N ARG A 118 -3.03 4.89 -4.97
CA ARG A 118 -2.29 3.74 -5.51
C ARG A 118 -0.89 4.15 -5.94
N THR A 119 0.08 3.32 -5.60
CA THR A 119 1.48 3.50 -6.00
C THR A 119 1.69 2.88 -7.39
N ARG A 120 2.57 3.48 -8.18
CA ARG A 120 2.88 2.98 -9.55
C ARG A 120 3.87 1.83 -9.53
N ASP A 121 4.61 1.72 -8.45
CA ASP A 121 5.65 0.76 -8.16
C ASP A 121 5.16 -0.42 -7.30
N ALA A 122 3.85 -0.54 -7.09
CA ALA A 122 3.24 -1.65 -6.36
C ALA A 122 3.80 -3.02 -6.80
N GLY A 123 4.29 -3.81 -5.85
CA GLY A 123 4.82 -5.15 -6.11
C GLY A 123 6.24 -5.21 -6.69
N LYS A 124 6.86 -4.07 -7.04
CA LYS A 124 8.28 -4.04 -7.43
C LYS A 124 9.16 -4.47 -6.26
N GLN A 125 10.24 -5.19 -6.57
CA GLN A 125 11.24 -5.61 -5.58
C GLN A 125 11.97 -4.40 -4.98
N CYS A 126 12.23 -4.44 -3.69
CA CYS A 126 12.88 -3.37 -2.93
C CYS A 126 13.70 -3.94 -1.76
N ARG A 127 14.65 -3.15 -1.26
CA ARG A 127 15.47 -3.49 -0.09
C ARG A 127 15.38 -2.46 1.05
N LYS A 128 14.94 -1.24 0.74
CA LYS A 128 14.76 -0.16 1.71
C LYS A 128 13.60 0.75 1.28
N GLN A 129 13.11 1.58 2.21
CA GLN A 129 11.99 2.49 1.94
C GLN A 129 12.24 3.39 0.73
N GLY A 130 13.47 3.86 0.54
CA GLY A 130 13.83 4.80 -0.53
C GLY A 130 13.70 4.25 -1.96
N ASP A 131 13.56 2.94 -2.11
CA ASP A 131 13.38 2.30 -3.43
C ASP A 131 11.92 2.43 -3.93
N CYS A 132 10.99 2.79 -3.04
CA CYS A 132 9.55 2.83 -3.32
C CYS A 132 8.97 4.24 -3.18
N THR A 133 7.88 4.52 -3.90
CA THR A 133 7.06 5.73 -3.71
C THR A 133 6.32 5.71 -2.35
N SER A 134 6.11 4.52 -1.79
CA SER A 134 5.50 4.31 -0.46
C SER A 134 6.52 3.74 0.54
N VAL A 135 6.33 2.48 0.95
CA VAL A 135 7.18 1.73 1.88
C VAL A 135 7.53 0.39 1.25
N CYS A 136 8.69 -0.14 1.61
CA CYS A 136 9.11 -1.48 1.23
C CYS A 136 8.64 -2.47 2.29
N LEU A 137 7.78 -3.43 1.92
CA LEU A 137 7.25 -4.43 2.84
C LEU A 137 8.34 -5.46 3.18
N ALA A 138 8.68 -5.60 4.45
CA ALA A 138 9.78 -6.47 4.87
C ALA A 138 9.45 -7.96 4.74
N ARG A 139 8.17 -8.33 4.79
CA ARG A 139 7.72 -9.73 4.61
C ARG A 139 7.94 -10.23 3.18
N SER A 140 7.68 -9.39 2.18
CA SER A 140 7.72 -9.78 0.76
C SER A 140 8.90 -9.20 -0.01
N GLY A 141 9.60 -8.20 0.54
CA GLY A 141 10.62 -7.45 -0.19
C GLY A 141 10.05 -6.64 -1.35
N THR A 142 8.79 -6.20 -1.27
CA THR A 142 8.12 -5.48 -2.36
C THR A 142 7.46 -4.18 -1.95
N CYS A 143 7.35 -3.23 -2.89
CA CYS A 143 6.75 -1.93 -2.64
C CYS A 143 5.23 -2.03 -2.40
N ALA A 144 4.76 -1.32 -1.37
CA ALA A 144 3.35 -1.36 -0.96
C ALA A 144 2.42 -0.75 -2.02
N PRO A 145 1.19 -1.29 -2.20
CA PRO A 145 0.30 -0.95 -3.32
C PRO A 145 -0.42 0.41 -3.19
N VAL A 146 -0.49 0.95 -1.98
CA VAL A 146 -1.15 2.22 -1.68
C VAL A 146 -0.33 3.05 -0.71
N LYS A 147 -0.56 4.37 -0.69
CA LYS A 147 -0.08 5.27 0.34
C LYS A 147 -1.22 6.15 0.87
N PRO A 148 -1.27 6.41 2.19
CA PRO A 148 -0.49 5.71 3.23
C PRO A 148 -0.93 4.24 3.36
N LEU A 149 -0.06 3.40 3.93
CA LEU A 149 -0.33 2.00 4.19
C LEU A 149 -0.87 1.84 5.61
N PHE A 150 -2.19 1.78 5.74
CA PHE A 150 -2.86 1.63 7.04
C PHE A 150 -2.67 0.23 7.64
N GLY A 151 -2.83 0.15 8.95
CA GLY A 151 -2.57 -1.03 9.75
C GLY A 151 -1.11 -1.13 10.22
N CYS A 152 -0.81 -2.21 10.94
CA CYS A 152 0.54 -2.52 11.40
C CYS A 152 1.23 -3.45 10.40
N ASN A 153 2.29 -2.96 9.78
CA ASN A 153 3.03 -3.67 8.75
C ASN A 153 4.52 -3.65 9.06
N GLU A 154 5.21 -4.76 8.84
CA GLU A 154 6.67 -4.78 8.88
C GLU A 154 7.23 -4.18 7.58
N ILE A 155 8.10 -3.18 7.72
CA ILE A 155 8.68 -2.46 6.59
C ILE A 155 10.20 -2.33 6.76
N PHE A 156 10.90 -2.13 5.66
CA PHE A 156 12.26 -1.62 5.68
C PHE A 156 12.22 -0.09 5.68
N GLN A 157 12.95 0.54 6.61
CA GLN A 157 13.16 1.98 6.67
C GLN A 157 14.18 2.44 5.62
N LYS A 158 14.48 3.74 5.59
CA LYS A 158 15.44 4.33 4.64
C LYS A 158 16.87 3.80 4.79
N ASP A 159 17.27 3.46 6.01
CA ASP A 159 18.57 2.86 6.35
C ASP A 159 18.61 1.33 6.13
N GLY A 160 17.48 0.73 5.72
CA GLY A 160 17.36 -0.72 5.55
C GLY A 160 17.02 -1.46 6.84
N SER A 161 16.85 -0.78 7.97
CA SER A 161 16.41 -1.42 9.22
C SER A 161 14.97 -1.92 9.08
N ARG A 162 14.69 -3.10 9.64
CA ARG A 162 13.34 -3.67 9.69
C ARG A 162 12.61 -3.14 10.92
N VAL A 163 11.45 -2.53 10.73
CA VAL A 163 10.60 -2.00 11.82
C VAL A 163 9.14 -2.33 11.57
N THR A 164 8.34 -2.25 12.63
CA THR A 164 6.87 -2.28 12.51
C THR A 164 6.33 -0.86 12.43
N LEU A 165 5.70 -0.50 11.31
CA LEU A 165 4.98 0.75 11.14
C LEU A 165 3.49 0.51 11.33
N CYS A 166 2.89 1.16 12.32
CA CYS A 166 1.45 1.17 12.56
C CYS A 166 0.87 2.54 12.21
N LEU A 167 -0.04 2.57 11.24
CA LEU A 167 -0.80 3.77 10.88
C LEU A 167 -2.30 3.50 11.07
N ASP A 168 -2.97 4.39 11.79
CA ASP A 168 -4.43 4.45 11.94
C ASP A 168 -5.01 5.62 11.14
#